data_AF-A0A420NTK6-F1
#
_entry.id   AF-A0A420NTK6-F1
#
_cell.length_a   1.000
_cell.length_b   1.000
_cell.length_c   1.000
_cell.angle_alpha   90.00
_cell.angle_beta   90.00
_cell.angle_gamma   90.00
#
_symmetry.space_group_name_H-M   'P 1'
#
loop_
_entity.id
_entity.type
_entity.pdbx_description
1 polymer ?
#
loop_
_entity_poly.entity_id
_entity_poly.type
_entity_poly.pdbx_seq_one_letter_code
_entity_poly.pdbx_strand_id
1 'polypeptide(L)' 'MAIVAIKDASSEAFMTCWELHYPILRESTKTLAVDGAESGIVLSIDTMNTLTHGRAKELGSIDLEAIEVPMVNCGISDHI' A
#
# COMPACT_ATOMS: atom_id res chain seq x y z
N MET A 1 -1.79 -2.66 -4.30
CA MET A 1 -2.46 -2.64 -2.98
C MET A 1 -3.96 -2.44 -3.20
N ALA A 2 -4.79 -3.06 -2.37
CA ALA A 2 -6.23 -2.81 -2.35
C ALA A 2 -6.62 -2.02 -1.10
N ILE A 3 -7.53 -1.04 -1.24
CA ILE A 3 -7.98 -0.17 -0.14
C ILE A 3 -9.49 0.02 -0.19
N VAL A 4 -10.10 0.27 0.96
CA VAL A 4 -11.57 0.46 1.09
C VAL A 4 -12.12 1.65 0.29
N ALA A 5 -11.27 2.61 -0.07
CA ALA A 5 -11.67 3.81 -0.80
C ALA A 5 -11.91 3.57 -2.31
N ILE A 6 -11.43 2.45 -2.85
CA ILE A 6 -11.65 2.08 -4.25
C ILE A 6 -12.89 1.20 -4.34
N LYS A 7 -13.93 1.69 -5.02
CA LYS A 7 -15.12 0.89 -5.35
C LYS A 7 -15.09 0.38 -6.80
N ASP A 8 -14.46 1.18 -7.67
CA ASP A 8 -14.28 0.93 -9.10
C ASP A 8 -13.15 1.83 -9.63
N ALA A 9 -12.84 1.71 -10.93
CA ALA A 9 -11.76 2.46 -11.58
C ALA A 9 -12.00 3.98 -11.69
N SER A 10 -13.19 4.49 -11.34
CA SER A 10 -13.50 5.93 -11.31
C SER A 10 -13.30 6.56 -9.93
N SER A 11 -13.02 5.75 -8.91
CA SER A 11 -12.76 6.24 -7.55
C SER A 11 -11.51 7.11 -7.53
N GLU A 12 -11.54 8.26 -6.85
CA GLU A 12 -10.39 9.19 -6.76
C GLU A 12 -9.13 8.52 -6.18
N ALA A 13 -9.32 7.52 -5.32
CA ALA A 13 -8.22 6.77 -4.73
C ALA A 13 -7.59 5.73 -5.69
N PHE A 14 -8.21 5.45 -6.84
CA PHE A 14 -7.65 4.56 -7.85
C PHE A 14 -6.41 5.20 -8.48
N MET A 15 -5.33 4.42 -8.61
CA MET A 15 -4.04 4.90 -9.14
C MET A 15 -3.40 6.01 -8.29
N THR A 16 -3.62 6.00 -6.97
CA THR A 16 -2.87 6.84 -6.01
C THR A 16 -1.66 6.09 -5.44
N CYS A 17 -0.61 6.83 -5.06
CA CYS A 17 0.61 6.26 -4.46
C CYS A 17 0.60 6.46 -2.94
N TRP A 18 0.96 5.42 -2.20
CA TRP A 18 0.94 5.43 -0.74
C TRP A 18 2.29 5.01 -0.17
N GLU A 19 2.78 5.73 0.82
CA GLU A 19 3.85 5.28 1.71
C GLU A 19 3.22 4.56 2.90
N LEU A 20 3.66 3.33 3.13
CA LEU A 20 3.25 2.47 4.23
C LEU A 20 4.42 2.34 5.18
N HIS A 21 4.20 2.66 6.46
CA HIS A 21 5.20 2.57 7.51
C HIS A 21 4.77 1.56 8.56
N TYR A 22 5.61 0.57 8.85
CA TYR A 22 5.40 -0.37 9.95
C TYR A 22 6.23 0.05 11.18
N PRO A 23 5.62 0.66 12.22
CA PRO A 23 6.37 1.32 13.29
C PRO A 23 7.23 0.37 14.13
N ILE A 24 6.79 -0.90 14.27
CA ILE A 24 7.46 -1.90 15.11
C ILE A 24 8.87 -2.19 14.58
N LEU A 25 9.03 -2.35 13.27
CA LEU A 25 10.32 -2.60 12.62
C LEU A 25 10.94 -1.34 12.00
N ARG A 26 10.19 -0.24 11.98
CA ARG A 26 10.55 1.03 11.33
C ARG A 26 10.84 0.87 9.83
N GLU A 27 10.15 -0.07 9.20
CA GLU A 27 10.24 -0.33 7.78
C GLU A 27 9.21 0.49 7.02
N SER A 28 9.59 0.97 5.84
CA SER A 28 8.68 1.68 4.96
C SER A 28 8.75 1.13 3.54
N THR A 29 7.62 1.16 2.85
CA THR A 29 7.54 0.83 1.42
C THR A 29 6.53 1.74 0.73
N LYS A 30 6.62 1.82 -0.60
CA LYS A 30 5.70 2.63 -1.40
C LYS A 30 5.01 1.76 -2.43
N THR A 31 3.71 1.90 -2.56
CA THR A 31 2.91 1.06 -3.47
C THR A 31 1.66 1.77 -3.97
N LEU A 32 1.17 1.33 -5.13
CA LEU A 32 -0.04 1.87 -5.76
C LEU A 32 -1.30 1.21 -5.21
N ALA A 33 -2.32 2.03 -4.98
CA ALA A 33 -3.68 1.56 -4.79
C ALA A 33 -4.34 1.29 -6.15
N VAL A 34 -4.69 0.04 -6.41
CA VAL A 34 -5.18 -0.42 -7.73
C VAL A 34 -6.46 -1.24 -7.66
N ASP A 35 -6.97 -1.52 -6.45
CA ASP A 35 -8.16 -2.34 -6.27
C ASP A 35 -8.91 -2.00 -4.97
N GLY A 36 -10.15 -2.44 -4.87
CA GLY A 36 -10.99 -2.31 -3.67
C GLY A 36 -10.71 -3.39 -2.63
N ALA A 37 -10.75 -3.03 -1.35
CA ALA A 37 -10.73 -3.98 -0.24
C ALA A 37 -12.04 -3.92 0.55
N GLU A 38 -12.45 -5.05 1.14
CA GLU A 38 -13.61 -5.10 2.04
C GLU A 38 -13.34 -4.32 3.34
N SER A 39 -12.11 -4.43 3.87
CA SER A 39 -11.68 -3.70 5.06
C SER A 39 -10.19 -3.39 5.02
N GLY A 40 -9.81 -2.27 5.65
CA GLY A 40 -8.42 -1.84 5.78
C GLY A 40 -7.65 -1.77 4.45
N ILE A 41 -6.46 -2.36 4.46
CA ILE A 41 -5.52 -2.40 3.34
C ILE A 41 -5.13 -3.85 3.09
N VAL A 42 -5.22 -4.32 1.85
CA VAL A 42 -4.72 -5.63 1.42
C VAL A 42 -3.45 -5.44 0.57
N LEU A 43 -2.37 -6.08 0.99
CA LEU A 43 -1.05 -6.00 0.36
C LEU A 43 -0.74 -7.29 -0.40
N SER A 44 0.14 -7.19 -1.41
CA SER A 44 0.79 -8.38 -1.92
C SER A 44 1.67 -9.00 -0.82
N ILE A 45 1.89 -10.31 -0.91
CA ILE A 45 2.76 -11.02 0.05
C ILE A 45 4.18 -10.44 0.05
N ASP A 46 4.68 -9.98 -1.10
CA ASP A 46 6.01 -9.39 -1.23
C ASP A 46 6.10 -8.05 -0.51
N THR A 47 5.11 -7.16 -0.68
CA THR A 47 5.07 -5.88 0.03
C THR A 47 4.96 -6.08 1.55
N MET A 48 4.12 -7.01 1.99
CA MET A 48 4.03 -7.33 3.41
C MET A 48 5.33 -7.96 3.94
N ASN A 49 6.01 -8.78 3.15
CA ASN A 49 7.33 -9.31 3.51
C ASN A 49 8.40 -8.23 3.57
N THR A 50 8.39 -7.22 2.70
CA THR A 50 9.27 -6.06 2.80
C THR A 50 9.10 -5.36 4.14
N LEU A 51 7.85 -5.12 4.55
CA LEU A 51 7.55 -4.47 5.84
C LEU A 51 7.90 -5.36 7.05
N THR A 52 7.84 -6.68 6.92
CA THR A 52 7.88 -7.63 8.06
C THR A 52 9.11 -8.52 8.09
N HIS A 53 10.13 -8.23 7.28
CA HIS A 53 11.35 -9.05 7.11
C HIS A 53 11.03 -10.52 6.78
N GLY A 54 10.10 -10.75 5.85
CA GLY A 54 9.75 -12.09 5.37
C GLY A 54 8.71 -12.84 6.21
N ARG A 55 8.06 -12.18 7.18
CA ARG A 55 7.12 -12.81 8.13
C ARG A 55 5.64 -12.61 7.77
N ALA A 56 5.31 -12.27 6.52
CA ALA A 56 3.92 -11.97 6.13
C ALA A 56 2.94 -13.12 6.46
N LYS A 57 3.31 -14.37 6.14
CA LYS A 57 2.46 -15.54 6.41
C LYS A 57 2.30 -15.85 7.90
N GLU A 58 3.33 -15.58 8.69
CA GLU A 58 3.34 -15.84 10.13
C GLU A 58 2.45 -14.82 10.86
N LEU A 59 2.58 -13.54 10.51
CA LEU A 59 1.86 -12.45 11.16
C LEU A 59 0.40 -12.39 10.71
N GLY A 60 0.11 -12.65 9.43
CA GLY A 60 -1.22 -12.62 8.83
C GLY A 60 -1.79 -11.21 8.66
N SER A 61 -1.67 -10.36 9.67
CA SER A 61 -2.07 -8.95 9.67
C SER A 61 -1.10 -8.11 10.51
N ILE A 62 -0.94 -6.83 10.17
CA ILE A 62 -0.18 -5.85 10.94
C ILE A 62 -0.95 -4.54 11.00
N ASP A 63 -0.72 -3.76 12.06
CA ASP A 63 -1.09 -2.35 12.09
C ASP A 63 0.06 -1.53 11.50
N LEU A 64 -0.25 -0.64 10.56
CA LEU A 64 0.70 0.23 9.89
C LEU A 64 0.12 1.63 9.74
N GLU A 65 1.00 2.60 9.49
CA GLU A 65 0.62 3.95 9.09
C GLU A 65 0.65 4.05 7.57
N ALA A 66 -0.36 4.68 6.97
CA ALA A 66 -0.46 4.86 5.52
C ALA A 66 -0.70 6.33 5.20
N ILE A 67 0.15 6.91 4.36
CA ILE A 67 0.01 8.28 3.88
C ILE A 67 0.05 8.30 2.35
N GLU A 68 -0.86 9.05 1.74
CA GLU A 68 -0.81 9.30 0.30
C GLU A 68 0.39 10.21 -0.01
N VAL A 69 1.12 9.89 -1.07
CA VAL A 69 2.33 10.61 -1.50
C VAL A 69 2.30 10.83 -3.02
N PRO A 70 3.10 11.77 -3.56
CA PRO A 70 3.15 12.02 -5.00
C PRO A 70 3.50 10.77 -5.82
N MET A 71 2.89 10.63 -7.00
CA MET A 71 3.02 9.45 -7.89
C MET A 71 4.45 9.11 -8.31
N VAL A 72 5.32 10.12 -8.41
CA VAL A 72 6.75 9.94 -8.69
C VAL A 72 7.44 9.04 -7.68
N ASN A 73 6.95 8.98 -6.44
CA ASN A 73 7.49 8.11 -5.40
C ASN A 73 7.16 6.62 -5.63
N CYS A 74 6.17 6.32 -6.47
CA CYS A 74 5.86 4.99 -6.98
C CYS A 74 6.43 4.75 -8.38
N GLY A 75 7.33 5.63 -8.88
CA GLY A 75 7.99 5.46 -10.17
C GLY A 75 7.16 5.88 -11.38
N ILE A 76 6.03 6.56 -11.17
CA ILE A 76 5.19 7.10 -12.25
C ILE A 76 5.38 8.62 -12.29
N SER A 77 6.06 9.11 -13.31
CA SER A 77 6.22 10.56 -13.55
C SER A 77 5.16 11.07 -14.53
N ASP A 78 4.65 12.27 -14.27
CA ASP A 78 3.63 12.96 -15.10
C ASP A 78 4.21 13.54 -16.40
N HIS A 79 5.33 13.00 -16.91
CA HIS A 79 5.89 13.45 -18.19
C HIS A 79 5.16 12.76 -19.35
N ILE A 80 3.99 13.30 -19.70
CA ILE A 80 3.37 13.16 -21.02
C ILE A 80 3.54 14.48 -21.77
#